data_AF-A0A177E8C6-F1
#
_entry.id   AF-A0A177E8C6-F1
#
_cell.length_a   1.000
_cell.length_b   1.000
_cell.length_c   1.000
_cell.angle_alpha   90.00
_cell.angle_beta   90.00
_cell.angle_gamma   90.00
#
_symmetry.space_group_name_H-M   'P 1'
#
loop_
_entity.id
_entity.type
_entity.pdbx_description
1 polymer ?
#
loop_
_entity_poly.entity_id
_entity_poly.type
_entity_poly.pdbx_seq_one_letter_code
_entity_poly.pdbx_strand_id
1 'polypeptide(L)'
;MNKKVILFALWILLLLAQLLLAQVVNAQDGFTQEDRERLVRLETTLKVFMEQVDKRFEQIDKRFEQVDKRFEQMMTFLWILTAIFTTLVAVVIGFAYWDRRTIIKRAKEETIEQLEREGKLKDLIDALRELAREDSRLAEILRHYRLL
;
A
#
# COMPACT_ATOMS: atom_id res chain seq x y z
N MET A 1 -52.89 29.86 83.56
CA MET A 1 -51.83 28.93 83.12
C MET A 1 -50.48 29.57 83.44
N ASN A 2 -49.66 28.92 84.29
CA ASN A 2 -48.46 29.55 84.85
C ASN A 2 -47.36 29.73 83.79
N LYS A 3 -46.79 30.95 83.69
CA LYS A 3 -45.67 31.27 82.77
C LYS A 3 -44.50 30.27 82.88
N LYS A 4 -44.27 29.71 84.08
CA LYS A 4 -43.26 28.68 84.34
C LYS A 4 -43.50 27.37 83.57
N VAL A 5 -44.76 26.96 83.38
CA VAL A 5 -45.12 25.72 82.66
C VAL A 5 -44.90 25.88 81.16
N ILE A 6 -45.24 27.04 80.61
CA ILE A 6 -45.03 27.34 79.18
C ILE A 6 -43.54 27.40 78.87
N LEU A 7 -42.74 28.06 79.73
CA LEU A 7 -41.28 28.12 79.57
C LEU A 7 -40.63 26.73 79.63
N PHE A 8 -41.12 25.84 80.51
CA PHE A 8 -40.62 24.48 80.62
C PHE A 8 -40.94 23.64 79.37
N ALA A 9 -42.17 23.75 78.85
CA ALA A 9 -42.57 23.07 77.61
C ALA A 9 -41.75 23.56 76.40
N LEU A 10 -41.49 24.88 76.32
CA LEU A 10 -40.67 25.48 75.25
C LEU A 10 -39.21 25.01 75.32
N TRP A 11 -38.66 24.88 76.53
CA TRP A 11 -37.31 24.36 76.73
C TRP A 11 -37.19 22.88 76.31
N ILE A 12 -38.17 22.05 76.67
CA ILE A 12 -38.23 20.65 76.24
C ILE A 12 -38.32 20.54 74.72
N LEU A 13 -39.15 21.38 74.08
CA LEU A 13 -39.32 21.38 72.63
C LEU A 13 -38.03 21.79 71.92
N LEU A 14 -37.30 22.76 72.48
CA LEU A 14 -35.99 23.19 71.99
C LEU A 14 -34.93 22.08 72.15
N LEU A 15 -34.96 21.36 73.27
CA LEU A 15 -34.07 20.22 73.53
C LEU A 15 -34.34 19.05 72.56
N LEU A 16 -35.61 18.77 72.29
CA LEU A 16 -36.04 17.81 71.25
C LEU A 16 -35.60 18.24 69.84
N ALA A 17 -35.70 19.54 69.52
CA ALA A 17 -35.24 20.06 68.24
C ALA A 17 -33.71 19.94 68.08
N GLN A 18 -32.94 20.19 69.14
CA GLN A 18 -31.49 19.98 69.14
C GLN A 18 -31.12 18.50 68.96
N LEU A 19 -31.86 17.59 69.60
CA LEU A 19 -31.66 16.15 69.46
C LEU A 19 -31.92 15.67 68.03
N LEU A 20 -32.96 16.20 67.38
CA LEU A 20 -33.27 15.92 65.97
C LEU A 20 -32.19 16.44 65.01
N LEU A 21 -31.68 17.65 65.22
CA LEU A 21 -30.60 18.21 64.41
C LEU A 21 -29.29 17.42 64.54
N ALA A 22 -28.99 16.85 65.71
CA ALA A 22 -27.82 15.99 65.91
C ALA A 22 -27.87 14.71 65.07
N GLN A 23 -29.06 14.17 64.77
CA GLN A 23 -29.22 13.01 63.89
C GLN A 23 -28.93 13.36 62.42
N VAL A 24 -29.32 14.56 62.00
CA VAL A 24 -29.09 15.05 60.62
C VAL A 24 -27.61 15.34 60.35
N VAL A 25 -26.87 15.85 61.35
CA VAL A 25 -25.43 16.13 61.21
C VAL A 25 -24.59 14.84 61.16
N ASN A 26 -24.97 13.78 61.90
CA ASN A 26 -24.27 12.48 61.84
C ASN A 26 -24.53 11.70 60.53
N ALA A 27 -25.58 12.06 59.77
CA ALA A 27 -25.85 11.46 58.47
C ALA A 27 -25.02 12.10 57.32
N GLN A 28 -24.16 13.07 57.63
CA GLN A 28 -23.34 13.81 56.67
C GLN A 28 -21.85 13.48 56.76
N ASP A 29 -21.49 12.28 57.21
CA ASP A 29 -20.10 11.83 57.21
C ASP A 29 -19.67 11.50 55.77
N GLY A 30 -19.05 12.49 55.13
CA GLY A 30 -18.48 12.40 53.78
C GLY A 30 -17.31 11.43 53.72
N PHE A 31 -17.26 10.63 52.65
CA PHE A 31 -16.18 9.67 52.33
C PHE A 31 -15.70 8.87 53.55
N THR A 32 -16.43 7.79 53.83
CA THR A 32 -16.12 6.79 54.85
C THR A 32 -14.67 6.31 54.76
N GLN A 33 -14.09 5.84 55.87
CA GLN A 33 -12.73 5.26 55.86
C GLN A 33 -12.59 4.11 54.85
N GLU A 34 -13.65 3.32 54.66
CA GLU A 34 -13.67 2.25 53.65
C GLU A 34 -13.49 2.77 52.22
N ASP A 35 -14.12 3.90 51.88
CA ASP A 35 -13.99 4.50 50.55
C ASP A 35 -12.56 5.01 50.31
N ARG A 36 -11.91 5.56 51.35
CA ARG A 36 -10.50 5.99 51.29
C ARG A 36 -9.58 4.80 51.03
N GLU A 37 -9.78 3.68 51.72
CA GLU A 37 -8.99 2.47 51.49
C GLU A 37 -9.23 1.85 50.10
N ARG A 38 -10.48 1.88 49.61
CA ARG A 38 -10.82 1.45 48.25
C ARG A 38 -10.11 2.32 47.21
N LEU A 39 -10.07 3.64 47.41
CA LEU A 39 -9.33 4.57 46.54
C LEU A 39 -7.82 4.30 46.54
N VAL A 40 -7.20 4.04 47.70
CA VAL A 40 -5.77 3.70 47.77
C VAL A 40 -5.47 2.37 47.08
N ARG A 41 -6.33 1.35 47.25
CA ARG A 41 -6.20 0.07 46.52
C ARG A 41 -6.34 0.28 45.02
N LEU A 42 -7.32 1.06 44.57
CA LEU A 42 -7.52 1.37 43.15
C LEU A 42 -6.31 2.12 42.56
N GLU A 43 -5.76 3.10 43.26
CA GLU A 43 -4.55 3.81 42.83
C GLU A 43 -3.36 2.85 42.69
N THR A 44 -3.21 1.93 43.65
CA THR A 44 -2.15 0.92 43.64
C THR A 44 -2.32 -0.05 42.46
N THR A 45 -3.53 -0.56 42.25
CA THR A 45 -3.85 -1.44 41.11
C THR A 45 -3.62 -0.71 39.78
N LEU A 46 -3.98 0.56 39.69
CA LEU A 46 -3.77 1.37 38.50
C LEU A 46 -2.29 1.59 38.22
N LYS A 47 -1.46 1.87 39.24
CA LYS A 47 -0.01 2.00 39.11
C LYS A 47 0.63 0.71 38.60
N VAL A 48 0.27 -0.44 39.18
CA VAL A 48 0.78 -1.75 38.74
C VAL A 48 0.32 -2.07 37.31
N PHE A 49 -0.93 -1.76 36.98
CA PHE A 49 -1.45 -1.94 35.63
C PHE A 49 -0.68 -1.09 34.61
N MET A 50 -0.43 0.19 34.90
CA MET A 50 0.36 1.06 34.03
C MET A 50 1.78 0.52 33.83
N GLU A 51 2.46 0.09 34.89
CA GLU A 51 3.81 -0.49 34.77
C GLU A 51 3.81 -1.79 33.94
N GLN A 52 2.77 -2.63 34.07
CA GLN A 52 2.64 -3.85 33.28
C GLN A 52 2.35 -3.53 31.80
N VAL A 53 1.54 -2.50 31.56
CA VAL A 53 1.23 -2.01 30.22
C VAL A 53 2.49 -1.45 29.55
N ASP A 54 3.26 -0.63 30.24
CA ASP A 54 4.53 -0.08 29.74
C ASP A 54 5.51 -1.19 29.36
N LYS A 55 5.70 -2.20 30.22
CA LYS A 55 6.55 -3.36 29.92
C LYS A 55 6.07 -4.14 28.69
N ARG A 56 4.76 -4.24 28.47
CA ARG A 56 4.21 -4.90 27.27
C ARG A 56 4.41 -4.04 26.03
N PHE A 57 4.25 -2.73 26.12
CA PHE A 57 4.54 -1.82 25.02
C PHE A 57 6.02 -1.86 24.62
N GLU A 58 6.95 -1.84 25.57
CA GLU A 58 8.38 -1.99 25.27
C GLU A 58 8.70 -3.32 24.55
N GLN A 59 8.03 -4.42 24.93
CA GLN A 59 8.18 -5.70 24.24
C GLN A 59 7.61 -5.65 22.82
N ILE A 60 6.50 -4.95 22.62
CA ILE A 60 5.90 -4.73 21.31
C ILE A 60 6.85 -3.91 20.43
N ASP A 61 7.41 -2.82 20.94
CA ASP A 61 8.36 -1.97 20.20
C ASP A 61 9.59 -2.77 19.75
N LYS A 62 10.16 -3.60 20.62
CA LYS A 62 11.28 -4.49 20.24
C LYS A 62 10.92 -5.47 19.13
N ARG A 63 9.67 -5.96 19.11
CA ARG A 63 9.19 -6.86 18.04
C ARG A 63 8.97 -6.08 16.75
N PHE A 64 8.46 -4.85 16.80
CA PHE A 64 8.33 -3.99 15.64
C PHE A 64 9.70 -3.65 15.04
N GLU A 65 10.69 -3.27 15.84
CA GLU A 65 12.06 -3.04 15.34
C GLU A 65 12.65 -4.28 14.64
N GLN A 66 12.40 -5.49 15.16
CA GLN A 66 12.82 -6.72 14.49
C GLN A 66 12.10 -6.94 13.16
N VAL A 67 10.82 -6.60 13.09
CA VAL A 67 10.01 -6.68 11.87
C VAL A 67 10.53 -5.68 10.83
N ASP A 68 10.77 -4.43 11.23
CA ASP A 68 11.30 -3.38 10.35
C ASP A 68 12.65 -3.80 9.74
N LYS A 69 13.57 -4.36 10.55
CA LYS A 69 14.85 -4.88 10.04
C LYS A 69 14.67 -5.96 8.98
N ARG A 70 13.69 -6.86 9.14
CA ARG A 70 13.39 -7.90 8.14
C ARG A 70 12.77 -7.30 6.89
N PHE A 71 11.92 -6.29 7.02
CA PHE A 71 11.35 -5.56 5.89
C PHE A 71 12.43 -4.79 5.12
N GLU A 72 13.36 -4.13 5.78
CA GLU A 72 14.50 -3.46 5.14
C GLU A 72 15.35 -4.45 4.33
N GLN A 73 15.63 -5.63 4.90
CA GLN A 73 16.35 -6.70 4.19
C GLN A 73 15.58 -7.18 2.95
N MET A 74 14.26 -7.39 3.07
CA MET A 74 13.41 -7.78 1.94
C MET A 74 13.36 -6.69 0.87
N MET A 75 13.20 -5.43 1.26
CA MET A 75 13.20 -4.30 0.33
C MET A 75 14.52 -4.20 -0.41
N THR A 76 15.65 -4.35 0.31
CA THR A 76 16.98 -4.37 -0.30
C THR A 76 17.10 -5.47 -1.36
N PHE A 77 16.61 -6.68 -1.07
CA PHE A 77 16.59 -7.77 -2.03
C PHE A 77 15.73 -7.45 -3.26
N LEU A 78 14.54 -6.88 -3.07
CA LEU A 78 13.65 -6.48 -4.17
C LEU A 78 14.27 -5.38 -5.06
N TRP A 79 14.99 -4.43 -4.48
CA TRP A 79 15.74 -3.43 -5.23
C TRP A 79 16.83 -4.05 -6.10
N ILE A 80 17.59 -5.03 -5.57
CA ILE A 80 18.62 -5.74 -6.33
C ILE A 80 17.99 -6.53 -7.49
N LEU A 81 16.90 -7.26 -7.23
CA LEU A 81 16.20 -8.02 -8.28
C LEU A 81 15.69 -7.10 -9.39
N THR A 82 15.09 -5.97 -9.01
CA THR A 82 14.57 -4.98 -9.97
C THR A 82 15.71 -4.35 -10.77
N ALA A 83 16.85 -4.07 -10.15
CA ALA A 83 18.02 -3.51 -10.84
C ALA A 83 18.58 -4.49 -11.90
N ILE A 84 18.72 -5.78 -11.55
CA ILE A 84 19.18 -6.81 -12.50
C ILE A 84 18.18 -6.95 -13.65
N PHE A 85 16.89 -7.05 -13.34
CA PHE A 85 15.84 -7.20 -14.34
C PHE A 85 15.79 -6.00 -15.29
N THR A 86 15.85 -4.77 -14.75
CA THR A 86 15.86 -3.53 -15.55
C THR A 86 17.07 -3.46 -16.45
N THR A 87 18.25 -3.86 -15.95
CA THR A 87 19.49 -3.91 -16.74
C THR A 87 19.36 -4.90 -17.90
N LEU A 88 18.83 -6.10 -17.63
CA LEU A 88 18.62 -7.12 -18.66
C LEU A 88 17.63 -6.62 -19.74
N VAL A 89 16.50 -6.04 -19.31
CA VAL A 89 15.50 -5.48 -20.23
C VAL A 89 16.08 -4.37 -21.08
N ALA A 90 16.87 -3.46 -20.50
CA ALA A 90 17.54 -2.40 -21.24
C ALA A 90 18.51 -2.95 -22.30
N VAL A 91 19.26 -4.00 -21.96
CA VAL A 91 20.15 -4.69 -22.92
C VAL A 91 19.36 -5.33 -24.06
N VAL A 92 18.28 -6.04 -23.75
CA VAL A 92 17.43 -6.69 -24.77
C VAL A 92 16.78 -5.65 -25.69
N ILE A 93 16.24 -4.56 -25.14
CA ILE A 93 15.66 -3.47 -25.93
C ILE A 93 16.74 -2.79 -26.79
N GLY A 94 17.93 -2.55 -26.23
CA GLY A 94 19.06 -1.98 -26.95
C GLY A 94 19.50 -2.87 -28.11
N PHE A 95 19.60 -4.18 -27.88
CA PHE A 95 19.90 -5.16 -28.92
C PHE A 95 18.81 -5.23 -29.99
N ALA A 96 17.54 -5.26 -29.60
CA ALA A 96 16.42 -5.27 -30.56
C ALA A 96 16.37 -4.01 -31.43
N TYR A 97 16.70 -2.84 -30.85
CA TYR A 97 16.80 -1.60 -31.60
C TYR A 97 17.99 -1.60 -32.58
N TRP A 98 19.12 -2.20 -32.17
CA TRP A 98 20.29 -2.39 -33.03
C TRP A 98 20.02 -3.38 -34.17
N ASP A 99 19.40 -4.53 -33.86
CA ASP A 99 19.10 -5.63 -34.80
C ASP A 99 18.19 -5.19 -35.96
N ARG A 100 17.18 -4.36 -35.66
CA ARG A 100 16.27 -3.79 -36.67
C ARG A 100 16.99 -2.99 -37.75
N ARG A 101 18.12 -2.35 -37.43
CA ARG A 101 18.94 -1.61 -38.42
C ARG A 101 19.80 -2.52 -39.29
N THR A 102 20.21 -3.69 -38.81
CA THR A 102 21.16 -4.58 -39.49
C THR A 102 20.50 -5.67 -40.35
N ILE A 103 19.35 -6.22 -39.95
CA ILE A 103 18.73 -7.35 -40.66
C ILE A 103 18.07 -6.94 -42.00
N ILE A 104 17.41 -5.78 -42.06
CA ILE A 104 16.69 -5.36 -43.28
C ILE A 104 17.63 -5.20 -44.48
N LYS A 105 18.89 -4.79 -44.26
CA LYS A 105 19.89 -4.70 -45.33
C LYS A 105 20.37 -6.08 -45.80
N ARG A 106 20.73 -6.97 -44.86
CA ARG A 106 21.24 -8.32 -45.14
C ARG A 106 20.21 -9.20 -45.87
N ALA A 107 18.96 -9.19 -45.40
CA ALA A 107 17.89 -9.98 -46.02
C ALA A 107 17.57 -9.51 -47.44
N LYS A 108 17.63 -8.20 -47.69
CA LYS A 108 17.37 -7.64 -49.03
C LYS A 108 18.51 -7.97 -50.00
N GLU A 109 19.75 -7.92 -49.54
CA GLU A 109 20.93 -8.25 -50.34
C GLU A 109 20.97 -9.75 -50.70
N GLU A 110 20.76 -10.65 -49.74
CA GLU A 110 20.74 -12.11 -49.99
C GLU A 110 19.58 -12.54 -50.92
N THR A 111 18.42 -11.90 -50.78
CA THR A 111 17.26 -12.17 -51.66
C THR A 111 17.50 -11.64 -53.07
N ILE A 112 18.09 -10.45 -53.23
CA ILE A 112 18.40 -9.89 -54.56
C ILE A 112 19.50 -10.71 -55.25
N GLU A 113 20.54 -11.15 -54.54
CA GLU A 113 21.60 -12.00 -55.10
C GLU A 113 21.07 -13.38 -55.53
N GLN A 114 20.15 -13.98 -54.78
CA GLN A 114 19.49 -15.22 -55.20
C GLN A 114 18.62 -15.01 -56.44
N LEU A 115 17.86 -13.92 -56.51
CA LEU A 115 17.06 -13.61 -57.69
C LEU A 115 17.92 -13.29 -58.94
N GLU A 116 19.10 -12.68 -58.77
CA GLU A 116 20.05 -12.46 -59.87
C GLU A 116 20.74 -13.76 -60.30
N ARG A 117 21.18 -14.61 -59.37
CA ARG A 117 21.85 -15.89 -59.68
C ARG A 117 20.92 -16.92 -60.34
N GLU A 118 19.67 -17.00 -59.90
CA GLU A 118 18.72 -17.97 -60.43
C GLU A 118 18.21 -17.58 -61.82
N GLY A 119 18.50 -16.38 -62.33
CA GLY A 119 18.01 -15.94 -63.65
C GLY A 119 16.49 -15.79 -63.74
N LYS A 120 15.73 -16.16 -62.70
CA LYS A 120 14.26 -16.15 -62.66
C LYS A 120 13.66 -14.79 -63.03
N LEU A 121 14.32 -13.69 -62.70
CA LEU A 121 13.87 -12.36 -63.13
C LEU A 121 13.85 -12.21 -64.65
N LYS A 122 14.88 -12.75 -65.32
CA LYS A 122 14.99 -12.73 -66.78
C LYS A 122 13.97 -13.69 -67.40
N ASP A 123 13.83 -14.89 -66.86
CA ASP A 123 12.86 -15.88 -67.35
C ASP A 123 11.41 -15.42 -67.17
N LEU A 124 11.11 -14.74 -66.06
CA LEU A 124 9.79 -14.13 -65.83
C LEU A 124 9.53 -12.97 -66.79
N ILE A 125 10.54 -12.15 -67.09
CA ILE A 125 10.40 -11.07 -68.09
C ILE A 125 10.18 -11.66 -69.48
N ASP A 126 10.91 -12.71 -69.86
CA ASP A 126 10.76 -13.36 -71.17
C ASP A 126 9.40 -14.05 -71.29
N ALA A 127 8.93 -14.75 -70.24
CA ALA A 127 7.59 -15.34 -70.21
C ALA A 127 6.48 -14.28 -70.28
N LEU A 128 6.63 -13.15 -69.57
CA LEU A 128 5.68 -12.03 -69.66
C LEU A 128 5.71 -11.36 -71.04
N ARG A 129 6.88 -11.29 -71.68
CA ARG A 129 7.04 -10.75 -73.04
C ARG A 129 6.38 -11.65 -74.09
N GLU A 130 6.43 -12.96 -73.89
CA GLU A 130 5.74 -13.93 -74.73
C GLU A 130 4.22 -13.83 -74.56
N LEU A 131 3.73 -13.75 -73.32
CA LEU A 131 2.30 -13.56 -73.02
C LEU A 131 1.75 -12.22 -73.53
N ALA A 132 2.58 -11.17 -73.54
CA ALA A 132 2.23 -9.87 -74.09
C ALA A 132 2.05 -9.87 -75.63
N ARG A 133 2.50 -10.92 -76.34
CA ARG A 133 2.18 -11.07 -77.77
C ARG A 133 0.71 -11.45 -77.99
N GLU A 134 0.11 -12.13 -77.01
CA GLU A 134 -1.28 -12.60 -77.08
C GLU A 134 -2.25 -11.62 -76.40
N ASP A 135 -1.81 -10.89 -75.37
CA ASP A 135 -2.63 -9.91 -74.65
C ASP A 135 -2.16 -8.46 -74.85
N SER A 136 -2.98 -7.68 -75.57
CA SER A 136 -2.78 -6.25 -75.83
C SER A 136 -2.65 -5.37 -74.57
N ARG A 137 -3.30 -5.73 -73.45
CA ARG A 137 -3.24 -4.97 -72.19
C ARG A 137 -1.90 -5.18 -71.48
N LEU A 138 -1.37 -6.40 -71.51
CA LEU A 138 -0.05 -6.72 -70.96
C LEU A 138 1.07 -6.06 -71.75
N ALA A 139 0.98 -6.01 -73.08
CA ALA A 139 1.93 -5.30 -73.92
C ALA A 139 2.01 -3.80 -73.61
N GLU A 140 0.87 -3.18 -73.35
CA GLU A 140 0.77 -1.76 -73.00
C GLU A 140 1.40 -1.48 -71.63
N ILE A 141 1.15 -2.34 -70.64
CA ILE A 141 1.76 -2.25 -69.30
C ILE A 141 3.28 -2.43 -69.37
N LEU A 142 3.78 -3.42 -70.12
CA LEU A 142 5.22 -3.65 -70.28
C LEU A 142 5.93 -2.49 -71.01
N ARG A 143 5.29 -1.88 -72.02
CA ARG A 143 5.80 -0.66 -72.68
C ARG A 143 5.88 0.52 -71.72
N HIS A 144 4.89 0.68 -70.84
CA HIS A 144 4.85 1.76 -69.86
C HIS A 144 6.04 1.70 -68.88
N TYR A 145 6.44 0.49 -68.48
CA TYR A 145 7.60 0.26 -67.61
C TYR A 145 8.96 0.14 -68.36
N ARG A 146 9.01 0.40 -69.68
CA ARG A 146 10.20 0.25 -70.54
C ARG A 146 10.84 -1.14 -70.53
N LEU A 147 10.03 -2.18 -70.32
CA LEU A 147 10.47 -3.59 -70.31
C LEU A 147 10.36 -4.27 -71.68
N LEU A 148 9.83 -3.58 -72.69
CA LEU A 148 9.55 -4.08 -74.04
C LEU A 148 10.36 -3.36 -75.12
#